data_AF-C9SX82-F1
#
_entry.id   AF-C9SX82-F1
#
_cell.length_a   1.000
_cell.length_b   1.000
_cell.length_c   1.000
_cell.angle_alpha   90.00
_cell.angle_beta   90.00
_cell.angle_gamma   90.00
#
_symmetry.space_group_name_H-M   'P 1'
#
loop_
_entity.id
_entity.type
_entity.pdbx_description
1 polymer ?
#
loop_
_entity_poly.entity_id
_entity_poly.type
_entity_poly.pdbx_seq_one_letter_code
_entity_poly.pdbx_strand_id
1 'polypeptide(L)'
;MLSRSFGMRSSALRAASKVRSTPSSYARTLSTTASRAGDETLNKFSSKITQPKSQGASQAMLYATGLSEDDMNKAQVGISSVWYEGNPCNMHLMDLSAVVRESVAKAGLIPYRFNTIGVSDGMSMGTKGM
;
A
#
# COMPACT_ATOMS: atom_id res chain seq x y z
N MET A 1 -23.65 7.54 73.02
CA MET A 1 -22.91 6.88 74.12
C MET A 1 -22.31 5.61 73.56
N LEU A 2 -21.00 5.60 73.27
CA LEU A 2 -19.96 4.79 73.96
C LEU A 2 -20.15 3.28 73.67
N SER A 3 -19.19 2.51 73.14
CA SER A 3 -17.76 2.52 73.44
C SER A 3 -16.95 1.74 72.38
N ARG A 4 -15.66 2.07 72.30
CA ARG A 4 -14.61 1.45 71.47
C ARG A 4 -14.02 0.20 72.16
N SER A 5 -13.49 -0.74 71.37
CA SER A 5 -12.30 -1.57 71.67
C SER A 5 -11.99 -2.42 70.41
N PHE A 6 -11.04 -2.04 69.54
CA PHE A 6 -9.61 -2.42 69.50
C PHE A 6 -9.28 -3.93 69.61
N GLY A 7 -8.84 -4.51 68.49
CA GLY A 7 -8.17 -5.80 68.40
C GLY A 7 -7.33 -5.85 67.11
N MET A 8 -6.01 -5.95 67.27
CA MET A 8 -4.98 -5.76 66.24
C MET A 8 -4.49 -7.10 65.66
N ARG A 9 -4.10 -7.04 64.36
CA ARG A 9 -3.08 -7.84 63.63
C ARG A 9 -3.36 -9.29 63.23
N SER A 10 -3.23 -9.57 61.94
CA SER A 10 -2.08 -10.32 61.36
C SER A 10 -2.33 -10.60 59.86
N SER A 11 -1.81 -9.76 58.96
CA SER A 11 -0.76 -10.08 57.98
C SER A 11 -0.68 -11.55 57.49
N ALA A 12 -1.16 -11.79 56.27
CA ALA A 12 -0.51 -12.69 55.32
C ALA A 12 -0.95 -12.34 53.89
N LEU A 13 -0.14 -11.51 53.22
CA LEU A 13 -0.18 -11.29 51.78
C LEU A 13 0.08 -12.63 51.07
N ARG A 14 -0.92 -13.18 50.38
CA ARG A 14 -0.69 -14.25 49.39
C ARG A 14 -0.11 -13.62 48.13
N ALA A 15 1.18 -13.82 47.93
CA ALA A 15 1.89 -13.41 46.73
C ALA A 15 1.31 -14.13 45.50
N ALA A 16 0.79 -13.36 44.54
CA ALA A 16 0.47 -13.84 43.21
C ALA A 16 1.79 -14.14 42.47
N SER A 17 2.01 -15.40 42.09
CA SER A 17 3.16 -15.79 41.27
C SER A 17 3.03 -15.17 39.88
N LYS A 18 3.82 -14.14 39.61
CA LYS A 18 3.93 -13.49 38.30
C LYS A 18 4.68 -14.45 37.37
N VAL A 19 3.95 -15.19 36.53
CA VAL A 19 4.55 -15.95 35.42
C VAL A 19 5.20 -14.94 34.48
N ARG A 20 6.53 -14.89 34.49
CA ARG A 20 7.33 -14.01 33.64
C ARG A 20 7.39 -14.68 32.27
N SER A 21 6.48 -14.34 31.36
CA SER A 21 6.59 -14.74 29.96
C SER A 21 7.80 -14.01 29.35
N THR A 22 8.90 -14.72 29.17
CA THR A 22 10.01 -14.26 28.32
C THR A 22 9.48 -14.12 26.90
N PRO A 23 9.62 -12.96 26.23
CA PRO A 23 9.34 -12.91 24.81
C PRO A 23 10.40 -13.77 24.12
N SER A 24 9.97 -14.84 23.45
CA SER A 24 10.79 -15.63 22.55
C SER A 24 11.37 -14.67 21.50
N SER A 25 12.67 -14.40 21.61
CA SER A 25 13.41 -13.47 20.76
C SER A 25 13.73 -14.03 19.38
N TYR A 26 12.96 -15.01 18.90
CA TYR A 26 13.03 -15.47 17.50
C TYR A 26 12.13 -14.60 16.62
N ALA A 27 12.34 -13.29 16.68
CA ALA A 27 11.88 -12.40 15.61
C ALA A 27 12.77 -12.66 14.40
N ARG A 28 12.16 -13.05 13.27
CA ARG A 28 12.84 -13.20 11.98
C ARG A 28 13.52 -11.87 11.62
N THR A 29 14.83 -11.79 11.81
CA THR A 29 15.68 -10.60 11.62
C THR A 29 15.99 -10.28 10.15
N LEU A 30 15.30 -10.92 9.21
CA LEU A 30 15.52 -10.74 7.76
C LEU A 30 14.27 -10.14 7.08
N SER A 31 13.71 -9.08 7.65
CA SER A 31 12.82 -8.21 6.89
C SER A 31 13.66 -7.18 6.15
N THR A 32 13.85 -7.35 4.84
CA THR A 32 14.52 -6.37 3.96
C THR A 32 13.64 -5.15 3.64
N THR A 33 12.40 -5.14 4.12
CA THR A 33 11.51 -3.99 3.99
C THR A 33 12.06 -2.85 4.84
N ALA A 34 12.38 -1.73 4.20
CA ALA A 34 12.71 -0.49 4.87
C ALA A 34 11.69 -0.19 5.98
N SER A 35 12.16 0.39 7.10
CA SER A 35 11.27 0.92 8.13
C SER A 35 10.26 1.84 7.46
N ARG A 36 8.96 1.55 7.60
CA ARG A 36 7.91 2.45 7.12
C ARG A 36 8.14 3.78 7.83
N ALA A 37 8.58 4.80 7.09
CA ALA A 37 8.57 6.16 7.59
C ALA A 37 7.13 6.46 8.01
N GLY A 38 6.90 6.49 9.31
CA GLY A 38 5.63 6.92 9.86
C GLY A 38 5.41 8.35 9.41
N ASP A 39 4.23 8.60 8.84
CA ASP A 39 3.70 9.93 8.53
C ASP A 39 4.26 10.65 7.29
N GLU A 40 4.79 9.93 6.29
CA GLU A 40 4.99 10.56 4.97
C GLU A 40 3.72 10.51 4.12
N THR A 41 3.25 11.69 3.70
CA THR A 41 2.20 11.88 2.70
C THR A 41 2.50 11.07 1.43
N LEU A 42 1.65 10.08 1.11
CA LEU A 42 1.92 9.14 0.01
C LEU A 42 1.72 9.77 -1.38
N ASN A 43 0.83 10.75 -1.53
CA ASN A 43 0.47 11.35 -2.81
C ASN A 43 1.40 12.53 -3.20
N LYS A 44 2.71 12.44 -2.96
CA LYS A 44 3.70 13.53 -3.18
C LYS A 44 3.61 14.20 -4.56
N PHE A 45 3.27 13.44 -5.59
CA PHE A 45 3.15 13.94 -6.97
C PHE A 45 1.71 14.23 -7.38
N SER A 46 0.78 13.33 -7.08
CA SER A 46 -0.63 13.50 -7.42
C SER A 46 -1.27 14.68 -6.69
N SER A 47 -0.79 15.02 -5.49
CA SER A 47 -1.25 16.19 -4.72
C SER A 47 -1.13 17.50 -5.50
N LYS A 48 -0.16 17.61 -6.42
CA LYS A 48 0.04 18.80 -7.26
C LYS A 48 -1.16 19.10 -8.16
N ILE A 49 -1.94 18.08 -8.53
CA ILE A 49 -3.14 18.21 -9.37
C ILE A 49 -4.43 17.94 -8.62
N THR A 50 -4.38 17.26 -7.46
CA THR A 50 -5.58 16.94 -6.68
C THR A 50 -5.91 17.95 -5.57
N GLN A 51 -4.94 18.74 -5.08
CA GLN A 51 -5.13 19.59 -3.90
C GLN A 51 -5.33 21.10 -4.18
N PRO A 52 -4.53 21.76 -5.05
CA PRO A 52 -4.66 23.20 -5.25
C PRO A 52 -5.96 23.57 -5.96
N LYS A 53 -6.67 24.60 -5.47
CA LYS A 53 -7.89 25.11 -6.14
C LYS A 53 -7.61 25.63 -7.57
N SER A 54 -6.38 26.06 -7.86
CA SER A 54 -5.96 26.46 -9.20
C SER A 54 -5.93 25.30 -10.21
N GLN A 55 -6.00 24.05 -9.74
CA GLN A 55 -6.02 22.84 -10.56
C GLN A 55 -7.44 22.27 -10.78
N GLY A 56 -8.48 23.12 -10.71
CA GLY A 56 -9.87 22.70 -10.89
C GLY A 56 -10.14 21.96 -12.21
N ALA A 57 -9.46 22.34 -13.30
CA ALA A 57 -9.57 21.62 -14.58
C ALA A 57 -9.02 20.18 -14.50
N SER A 58 -7.86 20.00 -13.86
CA SER A 58 -7.26 18.68 -13.62
C SER A 58 -8.19 17.82 -12.74
N GLN A 59 -8.76 18.42 -11.69
CA GLN A 59 -9.72 17.74 -10.80
C GLN A 59 -10.99 17.33 -11.55
N ALA A 60 -11.54 18.19 -12.42
CA ALA A 60 -12.70 17.86 -13.25
C ALA A 60 -12.44 16.64 -14.14
N MET A 61 -11.25 16.55 -14.76
CA MET A 61 -10.87 15.38 -15.55
C MET A 61 -10.71 14.12 -14.69
N LEU A 62 -10.16 14.24 -13.49
CA LEU A 62 -10.06 13.13 -12.53
C LEU A 62 -11.43 12.66 -12.02
N TYR A 63 -12.40 13.56 -11.84
CA TYR A 63 -13.78 13.17 -11.55
C TYR A 63 -14.40 12.42 -12.73
N ALA A 64 -14.13 12.85 -13.97
CA ALA A 64 -14.64 12.21 -15.18
C ALA A 64 -14.09 10.78 -15.39
N THR A 65 -12.94 10.43 -14.81
CA THR A 65 -12.42 9.05 -14.80
C THR A 65 -13.03 8.18 -13.69
N GLY A 66 -13.88 8.75 -12.83
CA GLY A 66 -14.63 8.04 -11.79
C GLY A 66 -14.06 8.15 -10.38
N LEU A 67 -13.12 9.07 -10.11
CA LEU A 67 -12.66 9.32 -8.74
C LEU A 67 -13.75 10.03 -7.92
N SER A 68 -13.83 9.70 -6.65
CA SER A 68 -14.58 10.48 -5.64
C SER A 68 -13.72 11.58 -5.03
N GLU A 69 -14.33 12.46 -4.23
CA GLU A 69 -13.59 13.47 -3.46
C GLU A 69 -12.60 12.81 -2.48
N ASP A 70 -12.99 11.71 -1.84
CA ASP A 70 -12.12 10.94 -0.94
C ASP A 70 -10.89 10.37 -1.67
N ASP A 71 -11.04 10.00 -2.94
CA ASP A 71 -9.96 9.46 -3.76
C ASP A 71 -8.88 10.48 -4.11
N MET A 72 -9.19 11.79 -4.06
CA MET A 72 -8.24 12.87 -4.35
C MET A 72 -7.07 12.92 -3.36
N ASN A 73 -7.24 12.31 -2.19
CA ASN A 73 -6.24 12.20 -1.14
C ASN A 73 -5.37 10.95 -1.26
N LYS A 74 -5.75 9.97 -2.10
CA LYS A 74 -5.00 8.74 -2.30
C LYS A 74 -3.87 8.94 -3.30
N ALA A 75 -2.78 8.18 -3.15
CA ALA A 75 -1.72 8.18 -4.14
C ALA A 75 -2.19 7.49 -5.43
N GLN A 76 -1.92 8.12 -6.56
CA GLN A 76 -2.19 7.58 -7.89
C GLN A 76 -0.97 6.79 -8.39
N VAL A 77 -1.21 5.57 -8.86
CA VAL A 77 -0.19 4.64 -9.34
C VAL A 77 -0.41 4.39 -10.82
N GLY A 78 0.56 4.81 -11.64
CA GLY A 78 0.64 4.47 -13.05
C GLY A 78 1.10 3.02 -13.23
N ILE A 79 0.33 2.20 -13.92
CA ILE A 79 0.62 0.80 -14.22
C ILE A 79 0.91 0.70 -15.71
N SER A 80 2.19 0.72 -16.08
CA SER A 80 2.65 0.59 -17.45
C SER A 80 2.79 -0.88 -17.86
N SER A 81 1.96 -1.36 -18.78
CA SER A 81 2.20 -2.64 -19.47
C SER A 81 2.90 -2.43 -20.82
N VAL A 82 3.48 -3.50 -21.34
CA VAL A 82 4.07 -3.58 -22.70
C VAL A 82 3.31 -4.65 -23.49
N TRP A 83 1.99 -4.63 -23.43
CA TRP A 83 1.15 -5.62 -24.10
C TRP A 83 1.03 -5.31 -25.59
N TYR A 84 1.15 -6.35 -26.41
CA TYR A 84 0.71 -6.38 -27.80
C TYR A 84 0.56 -7.85 -28.24
N GLU A 85 -0.30 -8.08 -29.24
CA GLU A 85 -0.73 -9.44 -29.63
C GLU A 85 0.32 -10.21 -30.43
N GLY A 86 1.20 -9.49 -31.16
CA GLY A 86 2.14 -10.07 -32.09
C GLY A 86 3.33 -10.83 -31.48
N ASN A 87 3.51 -10.84 -30.16
CA ASN A 87 4.64 -11.53 -29.53
C ASN A 87 4.19 -12.40 -28.35
N PRO A 88 4.52 -13.71 -28.32
CA PRO A 88 4.21 -14.57 -27.18
C PRO A 88 4.77 -14.04 -25.85
N CYS A 89 5.87 -13.30 -25.88
CA CYS A 89 6.45 -12.68 -24.69
C CYS A 89 5.57 -11.57 -24.08
N ASN A 90 4.65 -10.97 -24.85
CA ASN A 90 3.91 -9.77 -24.47
C ASN A 90 2.39 -9.95 -24.45
N MET A 91 1.86 -10.96 -25.16
CA MET A 91 0.42 -11.15 -25.35
C MET A 91 -0.39 -11.33 -24.04
N HIS A 92 0.25 -11.80 -22.97
CA HIS A 92 -0.37 -12.06 -21.67
C HIS A 92 -0.30 -10.87 -20.70
N LEU A 93 0.39 -9.78 -21.07
CA LEU A 93 0.65 -8.66 -20.15
C LEU A 93 -0.59 -7.81 -19.85
N MET A 94 -1.65 -7.91 -20.67
CA MET A 94 -2.92 -7.25 -20.39
C MET A 94 -3.63 -7.86 -19.18
N ASP A 95 -3.58 -9.19 -19.02
CA ASP A 95 -4.16 -9.90 -17.89
C ASP A 95 -3.36 -9.65 -16.61
N LEU A 96 -2.02 -9.70 -16.71
CA LEU A 96 -1.15 -9.36 -15.59
C LEU A 96 -1.41 -7.93 -15.09
N SER A 97 -1.55 -6.97 -16.01
CA SER A 97 -1.85 -5.57 -15.68
C SER A 97 -3.23 -5.41 -15.01
N ALA A 98 -4.21 -6.28 -15.31
CA ALA A 98 -5.48 -6.32 -14.58
C ALA A 98 -5.32 -6.79 -13.12
N VAL A 99 -4.53 -7.85 -12.89
CA VAL A 99 -4.23 -8.35 -11.53
C VAL A 99 -3.49 -7.30 -10.70
N VAL A 100 -2.52 -6.60 -11.29
CA VAL A 100 -1.81 -5.50 -10.62
C VAL A 100 -2.76 -4.36 -10.26
N ARG A 101 -3.67 -3.98 -11.18
CA ARG A 101 -4.68 -2.94 -10.93
C ARG A 101 -5.54 -3.26 -9.72
N GLU A 102 -6.03 -4.49 -9.62
CA GLU A 102 -6.82 -4.92 -8.47
C GLU A 102 -6.02 -4.90 -7.17
N SER A 103 -4.74 -5.30 -7.22
CA SER A 103 -3.87 -5.33 -6.05
C SER A 103 -3.58 -3.92 -5.53
N VAL A 104 -3.36 -2.96 -6.42
CA VAL A 104 -3.18 -1.54 -6.08
C VAL A 104 -4.48 -0.97 -5.48
N ALA A 105 -5.65 -1.28 -6.05
CA ALA A 105 -6.94 -0.87 -5.46
C ALA A 105 -7.14 -1.46 -4.06
N LYS A 106 -6.84 -2.75 -3.86
CA LYS A 106 -6.91 -3.43 -2.55
C LYS A 106 -5.97 -2.81 -1.51
N ALA A 107 -4.87 -2.20 -1.95
CA ALA A 107 -3.95 -1.45 -1.09
C ALA A 107 -4.46 -0.04 -0.73
N GLY A 108 -5.65 0.37 -1.18
CA GLY A 108 -6.24 1.68 -0.90
C GLY A 108 -5.67 2.82 -1.75
N LEU A 109 -5.08 2.50 -2.91
CA LEU A 109 -4.50 3.45 -3.84
C LEU A 109 -5.33 3.54 -5.14
N ILE A 110 -5.06 4.54 -5.99
CA ILE A 110 -5.76 4.71 -7.28
C ILE A 110 -4.94 4.11 -8.43
N PRO A 111 -5.41 3.03 -9.07
CA PRO A 111 -4.68 2.40 -10.16
C PRO A 111 -5.06 2.95 -11.53
N TYR A 112 -4.12 3.59 -12.22
CA TYR A 112 -4.26 4.02 -13.60
C TYR A 112 -3.40 3.17 -14.52
N ARG A 113 -4.03 2.31 -15.33
CA ARG A 113 -3.33 1.52 -16.34
C ARG A 113 -3.09 2.32 -17.60
N PHE A 114 -1.91 2.17 -18.18
CA PHE A 114 -1.59 2.59 -19.54
C PHE A 114 -0.64 1.58 -20.17
N ASN A 115 -0.45 1.66 -21.48
CA ASN A 115 0.36 0.71 -22.23
C ASN A 115 1.42 1.45 -23.06
N THR A 116 2.55 0.79 -23.33
CA THR A 116 3.57 1.29 -24.25
C THR A 116 3.88 0.24 -25.33
N ILE A 117 4.64 0.65 -26.35
CA ILE A 117 5.05 -0.20 -27.46
C ILE A 117 6.09 -1.25 -27.05
N GLY A 118 6.16 -2.34 -27.81
CA GLY A 118 7.23 -3.31 -27.77
C GLY A 118 7.52 -3.86 -29.15
N VAL A 119 8.67 -4.51 -29.29
CA VAL A 119 9.12 -5.21 -30.51
C VAL A 119 9.47 -6.65 -30.17
N SER A 120 9.46 -7.54 -31.16
CA SER A 120 9.80 -8.95 -31.00
C SER A 120 11.07 -9.25 -31.76
N ASP A 121 12.19 -9.40 -31.04
CA ASP A 121 13.46 -9.77 -31.64
C ASP A 121 13.34 -11.06 -32.45
N GLY A 122 12.64 -12.07 -31.90
CA GLY A 122 12.42 -13.35 -32.57
C GLY A 122 11.74 -13.24 -33.95
N MET A 123 10.93 -12.21 -34.18
CA MET A 123 10.33 -11.95 -35.50
C MET A 123 11.20 -11.05 -36.38
N SER A 124 11.91 -10.07 -35.82
CA SER A 124 12.72 -9.13 -36.61
C SER A 124 14.10 -9.64 -36.98
N MET A 125 14.62 -10.68 -36.29
CA MET A 125 15.93 -11.27 -36.56
C MET A 125 16.18 -11.53 -38.06
N GLY A 126 17.30 -11.01 -38.59
CA GLY A 126 17.72 -11.26 -39.98
C GLY A 126 17.06 -10.37 -41.03
N THR A 127 16.27 -9.37 -40.62
CA THR A 127 15.62 -8.40 -41.53
C THR A 127 16.12 -6.97 -41.25
N LYS A 128 15.68 -5.99 -42.04
CA LYS A 128 15.93 -4.54 -41.79
C LYS A 128 15.22 -3.99 -40.55
N GLY A 129 14.33 -4.78 -39.93
CA GLY A 129 13.58 -4.37 -38.75
C GLY A 129 14.32 -4.57 -37.43
N MET A 130 15.47 -5.27 -37.44
CA MET A 130 16.42 -5.34 -36.33
C MET A 130 17.39 -4.16 -36.40
#